data_AF-A0A3D4QPD3-F1
#
_entry.id   AF-A0A3D4QPD3-F1
#
_cell.length_a   1.000
_cell.length_b   1.000
_cell.length_c   1.000
_cell.angle_alpha   90.00
_cell.angle_beta   90.00
_cell.angle_gamma   90.00
#
_symmetry.space_group_name_H-M   'P 1'
#
loop_
_entity.id
_entity.type
_entity.pdbx_description
1 polymer ?
#
loop_
_entity_poly.entity_id
_entity_poly.type
_entity_poly.pdbx_seq_one_letter_code
_entity_poly.pdbx_strand_id
1 'polypeptide(L)'
;LMELGYPSHYQIIVDRINNTDTMNVNVEMLPEQFSDKVSVLEGREQQLTEALKSLLGIYVKVHLVAPRTIVRSEGKAIRVIDNRKLF
;
A
#
# COMPACT_ATOMS: atom_id res chain seq x y z
N LEU A 1 -9.40 -2.88 -3.45
CA LEU A 1 -8.98 -1.46 -3.64
C LEU A 1 -10.06 -0.65 -4.36
N MET A 2 -10.40 -0.98 -5.61
CA MET A 2 -11.46 -0.25 -6.35
C MET A 2 -12.82 -0.31 -5.67
N GLU A 3 -13.21 -1.47 -5.14
CA GLU A 3 -14.43 -1.64 -4.33
C GLU A 3 -14.43 -0.82 -3.03
N LEU A 4 -13.23 -0.44 -2.54
CA LEU A 4 -13.05 0.40 -1.36
C LEU A 4 -12.89 1.89 -1.71
N GLY A 5 -13.08 2.27 -2.98
CA GLY A 5 -12.98 3.66 -3.44
C GLY A 5 -11.55 4.16 -3.70
N TYR A 6 -10.58 3.27 -3.93
CA TYR A 6 -9.19 3.63 -4.26
C TYR A 6 -8.82 3.27 -5.70
N PRO A 7 -7.93 4.05 -6.35
CA PRO A 7 -7.33 3.71 -7.64
C PRO A 7 -6.69 2.31 -7.66
N SER A 8 -6.55 1.74 -8.87
CA SER A 8 -5.80 0.50 -9.09
C SER A 8 -4.27 0.69 -9.08
N HIS A 9 -3.80 1.85 -8.63
CA HIS A 9 -2.39 2.20 -8.52
C HIS A 9 -1.90 1.91 -7.10
N TYR A 10 -1.06 0.88 -7.02
CA TYR A 10 -0.49 0.38 -5.79
C TYR A 10 0.89 -0.21 -6.06
N GLN A 11 1.68 -0.29 -4.99
CA GLN A 11 2.99 -0.93 -4.95
C GLN A 11 3.13 -1.71 -3.64
N ILE A 12 3.53 -2.96 -3.75
CA ILE A 12 3.84 -3.84 -2.62
C ILE A 12 5.34 -3.74 -2.38
N ILE A 13 5.73 -3.52 -1.14
CA ILE A 13 7.12 -3.51 -0.70
C ILE A 13 7.26 -4.63 0.31
N VAL A 14 8.11 -5.59 0.00
CA VAL A 14 8.42 -6.73 0.86
C VAL A 14 9.81 -6.51 1.44
N ASP A 15 9.87 -6.45 2.76
CA ASP A 15 11.09 -6.34 3.53
C ASP A 15 11.22 -7.54 4.47
N ARG A 16 12.39 -7.69 5.09
CA ARG A 16 12.62 -8.62 6.19
C ARG A 16 13.33 -7.90 7.32
N ILE A 17 12.73 -7.95 8.51
CA ILE A 17 13.32 -7.42 9.74
C ILE A 17 13.67 -8.61 10.62
N ASN A 18 14.96 -8.82 10.86
CA ASN A 18 15.49 -10.03 11.50
C ASN A 18 15.04 -11.29 10.75
N ASN A 19 14.21 -12.14 11.38
CA ASN A 19 13.68 -13.37 10.79
C ASN A 19 12.19 -13.26 10.40
N THR A 20 11.65 -12.04 10.38
CA THR A 20 10.23 -11.79 10.12
C THR A 20 10.05 -11.03 8.82
N ASP A 21 9.30 -11.62 7.88
CA ASP A 21 8.89 -10.93 6.67
C ASP A 21 7.85 -9.85 7.01
N THR A 22 8.04 -8.67 6.43
CA THR A 22 7.13 -7.53 6.58
C THR A 22 6.66 -7.08 5.22
N MET A 23 5.35 -6.87 5.08
CA MET A 23 4.73 -6.44 3.82
C MET A 23 4.09 -5.08 4.02
N ASN A 24 4.52 -4.12 3.22
CA ASN A 24 3.91 -2.80 3.10
C ASN A 24 3.20 -2.69 1.74
N VAL A 25 2.07 -2.01 1.70
CA VAL A 25 1.34 -1.73 0.46
C VAL A 25 1.07 -0.24 0.37
N ASN A 26 1.75 0.42 -0.56
CA ASN A 26 1.48 1.81 -0.91
C ASN A 26 0.29 1.85 -1.87
N VAL A 27 -0.73 2.64 -1.55
CA VAL A 27 -1.92 2.83 -2.37
C VAL A 27 -2.06 4.32 -2.66
N GLU A 28 -2.14 4.70 -3.94
CA GLU A 28 -2.37 6.10 -4.29
C GLU A 28 -3.77 6.54 -3.89
N MET A 29 -3.88 7.71 -3.29
CA MET A 29 -5.17 8.37 -3.09
C MET A 29 -5.64 9.07 -4.36
N LEU A 30 -6.95 9.28 -4.47
CA LEU A 30 -7.50 10.27 -5.39
C LEU A 30 -7.20 11.70 -4.89
N PRO A 31 -7.04 12.70 -5.78
CA PRO A 31 -6.84 14.09 -5.37
C PRO A 31 -7.90 14.60 -4.40
N GLU A 32 -9.15 14.17 -4.57
CA GLU A 32 -10.29 14.58 -3.74
C GLU A 32 -10.27 13.91 -2.35
N GLN A 33 -9.50 12.82 -2.20
CA GLN A 33 -9.33 12.12 -0.93
C GLN A 33 -8.15 12.65 -0.12
N PHE A 34 -7.30 13.49 -0.71
CA PHE A 34 -6.17 14.09 -0.02
C PHE A 34 -6.67 14.99 1.11
N SER A 35 -6.17 14.76 2.32
CA SER A 35 -6.60 15.44 3.54
C SER A 35 -5.36 15.83 4.35
N ASP A 36 -5.29 17.09 4.77
CA ASP A 36 -4.21 17.58 5.64
C ASP A 36 -4.32 17.07 7.09
N LYS A 37 -5.43 16.40 7.44
CA LYS A 37 -5.63 15.79 8.76
C LYS A 37 -5.04 14.37 8.79
N VAL A 38 -3.93 14.21 9.51
CA VAL A 38 -3.22 12.94 9.71
C VAL A 38 -4.13 11.84 10.28
N SER A 39 -4.95 12.16 11.29
CA SER A 39 -5.84 11.17 11.93
C SER A 39 -6.88 10.55 10.98
N VAL A 40 -7.31 11.30 9.96
CA VAL A 40 -8.23 10.79 8.94
C VAL A 40 -7.52 9.81 8.01
N LEU A 41 -6.25 10.06 7.68
CA LEU A 41 -5.44 9.17 6.86
C LEU A 41 -5.14 7.87 7.60
N GLU A 42 -4.72 7.94 8.86
CA GLU A 42 -4.46 6.76 9.71
C GLU A 42 -5.70 5.86 9.83
N GLY A 43 -6.87 6.45 10.04
CA GLY A 43 -8.12 5.68 10.10
C GLY A 43 -8.45 4.96 8.79
N ARG A 44 -8.17 5.58 7.64
CA ARG A 44 -8.38 4.97 6.32
C ARG A 44 -7.36 3.87 6.02
N GLU A 45 -6.11 4.07 6.38
CA GLU A 45 -5.06 3.05 6.29
C GLU A 45 -5.40 1.81 7.12
N GLN A 46 -5.91 2.03 8.34
CA GLN A 46 -6.38 0.95 9.21
C GLN A 46 -7.55 0.18 8.57
N GLN A 47 -8.55 0.89 8.04
CA GLN A 47 -9.68 0.25 7.33
C GLN A 47 -9.21 -0.61 6.16
N LEU A 48 -8.27 -0.13 5.34
CA LEU A 48 -7.71 -0.93 4.24
C LEU A 48 -6.91 -2.12 4.75
N THR A 49 -6.13 -1.93 5.81
CA THR A 49 -5.34 -3.00 6.44
C THR A 49 -6.24 -4.13 6.92
N GLU A 50 -7.33 -3.79 7.61
CA GLU A 50 -8.32 -4.76 8.11
C GLU A 50 -9.05 -5.47 6.97
N ALA A 51 -9.44 -4.73 5.92
CA ALA A 51 -10.07 -5.30 4.73
C ALA A 51 -9.14 -6.29 4.01
N LEU A 52 -7.88 -5.92 3.77
CA LEU A 52 -6.90 -6.80 3.12
C LEU A 52 -6.57 -8.02 3.98
N LYS A 53 -6.46 -7.85 5.30
CA LYS A 53 -6.27 -8.95 6.24
C LYS A 53 -7.44 -9.93 6.22
N SER A 54 -8.67 -9.43 6.19
CA SER A 54 -9.89 -10.25 6.12
C SER A 54 -9.96 -11.05 4.80
N LEU A 55 -9.62 -10.41 3.68
CA LEU A 55 -9.69 -11.01 2.35
C LEU A 55 -8.57 -12.02 2.06
N LEU A 56 -7.34 -11.71 2.48
CA LEU A 56 -6.15 -12.48 2.08
C LEU A 56 -5.60 -13.35 3.22
N GLY A 57 -6.05 -13.16 4.45
CA GLY A 57 -5.54 -13.89 5.63
C GLY A 57 -4.12 -13.50 6.07
N ILE A 58 -3.49 -12.54 5.38
CA ILE A 58 -2.14 -12.06 5.69
C ILE A 58 -2.19 -10.64 6.23
N TYR A 59 -1.32 -10.34 7.18
CA TYR A 59 -1.16 -8.96 7.66
C TYR A 59 -0.29 -8.17 6.69
N VAL A 60 -0.79 -6.99 6.31
CA VAL A 60 -0.06 -6.01 5.49
C VAL A 60 -0.22 -4.64 6.12
N LYS A 61 0.83 -3.83 6.11
CA LYS A 61 0.74 -2.43 6.53
C LYS A 61 0.44 -1.57 5.30
N VAL A 62 -0.69 -0.88 5.30
CA VAL A 62 -1.09 -0.01 4.18
C VAL A 62 -0.60 1.41 4.43
N HIS A 63 -0.06 2.05 3.39
CA HIS A 63 0.28 3.47 3.38
C HIS A 63 -0.47 4.17 2.25
N LEU A 64 -1.20 5.22 2.60
CA LEU A 64 -1.85 6.08 1.62
C LEU A 64 -0.86 7.13 1.12
N VAL A 65 -0.51 7.06 -0.15
CA VAL A 65 0.46 7.97 -0.78
C VAL A 65 -0.25 8.98 -1.66
N ALA A 66 0.40 10.12 -1.90
CA ALA A 66 -0.18 11.19 -2.69
C ALA A 66 -0.41 10.73 -4.15
N PRO A 67 -1.37 11.35 -4.87
CA PRO A 67 -1.64 11.00 -6.25
C PRO A 67 -0.38 11.09 -7.13
N ARG A 68 -0.21 10.15 -8.06
CA ARG A 68 0.90 10.11 -9.05
C ARG A 68 2.30 9.98 -8.44
N THR A 69 2.43 9.51 -7.20
CA THR A 69 3.73 9.25 -6.56
C THR A 69 4.29 7.87 -6.89
N ILE A 70 3.45 6.90 -7.28
CA ILE A 70 3.91 5.59 -7.71
C ILE A 70 4.29 5.68 -9.18
N VAL A 71 5.59 5.47 -9.43
CA VAL A 71 6.22 5.58 -10.75
C VAL A 71 5.43 4.79 -11.79
N ARG A 72 5.05 5.48 -12.87
CA ARG A 72 4.47 4.84 -14.05
C ARG A 72 5.61 4.31 -14.90
N SER A 73 5.60 3.02 -15.19
CA SER A 73 6.56 2.45 -16.14
C SER A 73 6.01 2.62 -17.55
N GLU A 74 6.85 2.99 -18.52
CA GLU A 74 6.49 3.02 -19.95
C GLU A 74 6.23 1.61 -20.54
N GLY A 75 6.52 0.55 -19.78
CA GLY A 75 6.22 -0.85 -20.11
C GLY A 75 5.48 -1.57 -18.98
N LYS A 76 6.06 -2.67 -18.47
CA LYS A 76 5.46 -3.47 -17.40
C LYS A 76 5.53 -2.77 -16.04
N ALA A 77 4.37 -2.44 -15.47
CA ALA A 77 4.29 -1.85 -14.15
C ALA A 77 4.98 -2.73 -13.08
N ILE A 78 5.88 -2.12 -12.29
CA ILE A 78 6.52 -2.77 -11.14
C ILE A 78 5.58 -2.64 -9.94
N ARG A 79 4.86 -3.73 -9.65
CA ARG A 79 3.89 -3.79 -8.54
C ARG A 79 4.49 -4.33 -7.25
N VAL A 80 5.66 -4.95 -7.31
CA VAL A 80 6.31 -5.57 -6.15
C VAL A 80 7.78 -5.14 -6.15
N ILE A 81 8.22 -4.58 -5.03
CA ILE A 81 9.62 -4.33 -4.70
C ILE A 81 9.98 -5.32 -3.60
N ASP A 82 10.98 -6.15 -3.85
CA ASP A 82 11.48 -7.13 -2.88
C ASP A 82 12.86 -6.67 -2.40
N ASN A 83 12.91 -6.23 -1.15
CA ASN A 83 14.11 -5.73 -0.47
C ASN A 83 14.67 -6.77 0.52
N ARG A 84 14.12 -7.98 0.57
CA ARG A 84 14.57 -9.00 1.51
C ARG A 84 16.03 -9.37 1.21
N LYS A 85 16.90 -9.22 2.20
CA LYS A 85 18.28 -9.70 2.13
C LYS A 85 18.32 -11.15 2.61
N LEU A 86 18.21 -12.09 1.66
CA LEU A 86 18.16 -13.53 1.95
C LEU A 86 19.54 -14.21 1.84
N PHE A 87 20.60 -13.44 1.61
CA PHE A 87 21.96 -13.89 1.36
C PHE A 87 22.94 -13.09 2.20
#